data_AF-A0A8C9EKB6-F1
#
_entry.id   AF-A0A8C9EKB6-F1
#
_cell.length_a   1.000
_cell.length_b   1.000
_cell.length_c   1.000
_cell.angle_alpha   90.00
_cell.angle_beta   90.00
_cell.angle_gamma   90.00
#
_symmetry.space_group_name_H-M   'P 1'
#
loop_
_entity.id
_entity.type
_entity.pdbx_description
1 polymer ?
#
loop_
_entity_poly.entity_id
_entity_poly.type
_entity_poly.pdbx_seq_one_letter_code
_entity_poly.pdbx_strand_id
1 'polypeptide(L)'
;MKHVTVMVGLDDLAGRFQPCDSMILSLLQGKQASFTNFDPTGLLPPCRDYWTYPGSLTTPPLHECVIWHVLKEPITVSSEQVALWDNPVCRMVDNWRPCQPLKSREVRASFQ
;
A
#
# COMPACT_ATOMS: atom_id res chain seq x y z
N MET A 1 17.34 7.73 -3.02
CA MET A 1 16.96 6.40 -2.50
C MET A 1 15.55 6.51 -1.95
N LYS A 2 14.62 5.62 -2.34
CA LYS A 2 13.23 5.62 -1.86
C LYS A 2 13.00 4.46 -0.88
N HIS A 3 12.22 4.69 0.16
CA HIS A 3 11.77 3.65 1.09
C HIS A 3 10.28 3.40 0.85
N VAL A 4 9.88 2.13 0.78
CA VAL A 4 8.48 1.75 0.58
C VAL A 4 8.09 0.69 1.60
N THR A 5 6.96 0.92 2.26
CA THR A 5 6.38 0.06 3.29
C THR A 5 4.99 -0.36 2.86
N VAL A 6 4.75 -1.65 2.63
CA VAL A 6 3.42 -2.16 2.26
C VAL A 6 3.20 -3.55 2.84
N MET A 7 2.18 -3.69 3.68
CA MET A 7 1.37 -4.91 3.76
C MET A 7 -0.04 -4.49 4.19
N VAL A 8 -1.03 -4.78 3.34
CA VAL A 8 -2.44 -4.55 3.64
C VAL A 8 -3.13 -5.91 3.61
N GLY A 9 -3.77 -6.27 4.71
CA GLY A 9 -4.66 -7.44 4.84
C GLY A 9 -6.12 -7.02 4.70
N LEU A 10 -6.98 -7.99 4.40
CA LEU A 10 -8.43 -7.80 4.38
C LEU A 10 -9.01 -8.25 5.73
N ASP A 11 -9.85 -7.41 6.36
CA ASP A 11 -10.63 -7.79 7.53
C ASP A 11 -11.95 -7.01 7.53
N ASP A 12 -13.07 -7.73 7.48
CA ASP A 12 -14.41 -7.14 7.47
C ASP A 12 -14.84 -6.59 8.84
N LEU A 13 -14.10 -6.93 9.91
CA LEU A 13 -14.25 -6.30 11.23
C LEU A 13 -13.43 -5.01 11.35
N ALA A 14 -12.60 -4.69 10.35
CA ALA A 14 -11.87 -3.43 10.32
C ALA A 14 -12.86 -2.26 10.25
N GLY A 15 -12.71 -1.32 11.19
CA GLY A 15 -13.44 -0.06 11.14
C GLY A 15 -13.13 0.70 9.86
N ARG A 16 -14.09 1.51 9.40
CA ARG A 16 -13.97 2.31 8.18
C ARG A 16 -12.87 3.35 8.34
N PHE A 17 -11.75 3.16 7.65
CA PHE A 17 -10.70 4.18 7.54
C PHE A 17 -11.25 5.41 6.80
N GLN A 18 -11.17 6.59 7.43
CA GLN A 18 -11.72 7.83 6.88
C GLN A 18 -10.75 8.41 5.83
N PRO A 19 -11.13 8.36 4.55
CA PRO A 19 -11.57 9.56 3.84
C PRO A 19 -13.08 9.49 3.54
N CYS A 20 -13.72 10.62 3.20
CA CYS A 20 -15.10 10.59 2.73
C CYS A 20 -15.18 9.93 1.34
N ASP A 21 -16.15 9.03 1.14
CA ASP A 21 -16.35 8.28 -0.12
C ASP A 21 -16.40 9.23 -1.34
N SER A 22 -17.03 10.40 -1.18
CA SER A 22 -17.13 11.42 -2.23
C SER A 22 -15.78 11.96 -2.70
N MET A 23 -14.80 12.11 -1.79
CA MET A 23 -13.44 12.50 -2.15
C MET A 23 -12.77 11.42 -2.98
N ILE A 24 -12.84 10.15 -2.56
CA ILE A 24 -12.27 9.01 -3.30
C ILE A 24 -12.84 8.96 -4.71
N LEU A 25 -14.17 9.04 -4.86
CA LEU A 25 -14.84 9.03 -6.16
C LEU A 25 -14.39 10.20 -7.07
N SER A 26 -14.17 11.38 -6.50
CA SER A 26 -13.64 12.53 -7.26
C SER A 26 -12.21 12.32 -7.74
N LEU A 27 -11.35 11.72 -6.91
CA LEU A 27 -9.94 11.44 -7.22
C LEU A 27 -9.84 10.38 -8.31
N LEU A 28 -10.70 9.36 -8.29
CA LEU A 28 -10.80 8.35 -9.34
C LEU A 28 -11.15 8.96 -10.71
N GLN A 29 -11.77 10.14 -10.76
CA GLN A 29 -12.03 10.88 -12.02
C GLN A 29 -10.85 11.73 -12.48
N GLY A 30 -9.65 11.57 -11.88
CA GLY A 30 -8.47 12.37 -12.20
C GLY A 30 -8.51 13.79 -11.63
N LYS A 31 -9.46 14.09 -10.74
CA LYS A 31 -9.50 15.38 -10.04
C LYS A 31 -8.44 15.40 -8.95
N GLN A 32 -8.08 16.60 -8.52
CA GLN A 32 -7.17 16.83 -7.40
C GLN A 32 -7.95 17.48 -6.26
N ALA A 33 -7.62 17.11 -5.04
CA ALA A 33 -8.18 17.70 -3.83
C ALA A 33 -7.06 18.01 -2.84
N SER A 34 -7.22 19.08 -2.07
CA SER A 34 -6.31 19.36 -0.96
C SER A 34 -6.51 18.31 0.13
N PHE A 35 -5.42 17.72 0.60
CA PHE A 35 -5.42 16.74 1.68
C PHE A 35 -4.43 17.21 2.74
N THR A 36 -4.96 17.76 3.84
CA THR A 36 -4.18 18.38 4.92
C THR A 36 -4.56 17.77 6.27
N ASN A 37 -3.74 17.99 7.30
CA ASN A 37 -3.95 17.48 8.66
C ASN A 37 -4.10 15.95 8.74
N PHE A 38 -3.38 15.22 7.88
CA PHE A 38 -3.35 13.77 7.90
C PHE A 38 -2.07 13.27 8.58
N ASP A 39 -2.23 12.43 9.61
CA ASP A 39 -1.14 11.72 10.23
C ASP A 39 -1.01 10.31 9.62
N PRO A 40 0.03 10.03 8.81
CA PRO A 40 0.21 8.72 8.19
C PRO A 40 0.63 7.63 9.18
N THR A 41 0.99 7.96 10.42
CA THR A 41 1.38 6.95 11.40
C THR A 41 0.23 6.03 11.82
N GLY A 42 -1.02 6.49 11.68
CA GLY A 42 -2.22 5.66 11.84
C GLY A 42 -2.39 4.58 10.78
N LEU A 43 -1.59 4.60 9.71
CA LEU A 43 -1.53 3.53 8.70
C LEU A 43 -0.47 2.47 9.03
N LEU A 44 0.14 2.52 10.21
CA LEU A 44 1.11 1.54 10.64
C LEU A 44 0.51 0.60 11.69
N PRO A 45 0.82 -0.70 11.61
CA PRO A 45 0.47 -1.63 12.68
C PRO A 45 1.20 -1.28 13.98
N PRO A 46 0.69 -1.74 15.14
CA PRO A 46 1.38 -1.57 16.41
C PRO A 46 2.77 -2.20 16.42
N CYS A 47 2.92 -3.43 15.90
CA CYS A 47 4.22 -4.07 15.76
C CYS A 47 4.89 -3.66 14.46
N ARG A 48 6.13 -3.19 14.55
CA ARG A 48 6.92 -2.72 13.40
C ARG A 48 7.99 -3.71 12.98
N ASP A 49 7.79 -4.99 13.27
CA ASP A 49 8.64 -6.04 12.71
C ASP A 49 8.52 -6.05 11.20
N TYR A 50 9.64 -6.22 10.49
CA TYR A 50 9.66 -6.21 9.02
C TYR A 50 10.75 -7.09 8.42
N TRP A 51 10.57 -7.40 7.14
CA TRP A 51 11.64 -7.86 6.25
C TRP A 51 12.13 -6.73 5.36
N THR A 52 13.43 -6.69 5.06
CA THR A 52 14.03 -5.67 4.19
C THR A 52 14.92 -6.26 3.11
N TYR A 53 14.85 -5.66 1.91
CA TYR A 53 15.67 -6.03 0.77
C TYR A 53 15.78 -4.88 -0.25
N PRO A 54 16.88 -4.80 -1.03
CA PRO A 54 16.98 -3.87 -2.14
C PRO A 54 16.12 -4.34 -3.32
N GLY A 55 15.40 -3.42 -3.96
CA GLY A 55 14.52 -3.73 -5.08
C GLY A 55 14.26 -2.55 -6.00
N SER A 56 13.19 -2.67 -6.79
CA SER A 56 12.77 -1.67 -7.75
C SER A 56 11.40 -1.08 -7.45
N LEU A 57 11.08 0.00 -8.14
CA LEU A 57 9.69 0.42 -8.33
C LEU A 57 8.88 -0.71 -9.00
N THR A 58 7.64 -0.90 -8.58
CA THR A 58 6.71 -1.89 -9.16
C THR A 58 5.96 -1.34 -10.38
N THR A 59 6.06 -0.03 -10.64
CA THR A 59 5.49 0.66 -11.80
C THR A 59 6.60 1.32 -12.62
N PRO A 60 6.41 1.51 -13.95
CA PRO A 60 7.38 2.19 -14.80
C PRO A 60 7.87 3.52 -14.17
N PRO A 61 9.18 3.81 -14.22
CA PRO A 61 10.22 3.17 -15.04
C PRO A 61 10.93 1.95 -14.40
N LEU A 62 10.41 1.35 -13.32
CA LEU A 62 10.95 0.14 -12.68
C LEU A 62 12.41 0.27 -12.17
N HIS A 63 12.87 1.47 -11.85
CA HIS A 63 14.24 1.70 -11.37
C HIS A 63 14.54 0.93 -10.08
N GLU A 64 15.74 0.31 -10.03
CA GLU A 64 16.30 -0.37 -8.86
C GLU A 64 16.90 0.62 -7.86
N CYS A 65 16.05 1.49 -7.30
CA CYS A 65 16.44 2.56 -6.39
C CYS A 65 15.69 2.55 -5.05
N VAL A 66 15.07 1.39 -4.72
CA VAL A 66 14.19 1.21 -3.57
C VAL A 66 14.81 0.26 -2.55
N ILE A 67 14.72 0.63 -1.26
CA ILE A 67 14.86 -0.32 -0.16
C ILE A 67 13.45 -0.61 0.37
N TRP A 68 13.04 -1.87 0.25
CA TRP A 68 11.74 -2.33 0.72
C TRP A 68 11.78 -2.64 2.21
N HIS A 69 10.69 -2.30 2.91
CA HIS A 69 10.41 -2.72 4.28
C HIS A 69 9.01 -3.35 4.30
N VAL A 70 8.94 -4.67 4.28
CA VAL A 70 7.66 -5.40 4.29
C VAL A 70 7.31 -5.71 5.73
N LEU A 71 6.30 -5.03 6.28
CA LEU A 71 5.87 -5.23 7.66
C LEU A 71 5.34 -6.65 7.86
N LYS A 72 5.64 -7.25 9.00
CA LYS A 72 5.20 -8.59 9.40
C LYS A 72 3.71 -8.62 9.75
N GLU A 73 3.25 -7.58 10.41
CA GLU A 73 1.84 -7.40 10.76
C GLU A 73 1.14 -6.55 9.69
N PRO A 74 0.02 -7.01 9.10
CA PRO A 74 -0.74 -6.21 8.14
C PRO A 74 -1.58 -5.14 8.85
N ILE A 75 -1.87 -4.05 8.15
CA ILE A 75 -3.05 -3.23 8.46
C ILE A 75 -4.26 -3.79 7.72
N THR A 76 -5.44 -3.62 8.28
CA THR A 76 -6.66 -4.19 7.72
C THR A 76 -7.51 -3.16 6.98
N VAL A 77 -8.17 -3.58 5.91
CA VAL A 77 -9.18 -2.80 5.18
C VAL A 77 -10.44 -3.65 5.00
N SER A 78 -11.62 -3.02 5.13
CA SER A 78 -12.90 -3.73 4.96
C SER A 78 -13.26 -3.91 3.49
N SER A 79 -14.05 -4.94 3.18
CA SER A 79 -14.53 -5.17 1.80
C SER A 79 -15.31 -3.99 1.21
N GLU A 80 -16.06 -3.25 2.04
CA GLU A 80 -16.76 -2.04 1.62
C GLU A 80 -15.81 -0.95 1.13
N GLN A 81 -14.67 -0.79 1.80
CA GLN A 81 -13.66 0.18 1.41
C GLN A 81 -12.95 -0.27 0.13
N VAL A 82 -12.71 -1.57 -0.06
CA VAL A 82 -12.16 -2.12 -1.30
C VAL A 82 -13.11 -1.89 -2.47
N ALA A 83 -14.43 -2.05 -2.26
CA ALA A 83 -15.44 -1.86 -3.28
C ALA A 83 -15.48 -0.42 -3.85
N LEU A 84 -15.04 0.59 -3.10
CA LEU A 84 -14.92 1.97 -3.60
C LEU A 84 -13.95 2.10 -4.78
N TRP A 85 -12.95 1.22 -4.86
CA TRP A 85 -11.93 1.21 -5.90
C TRP A 85 -12.36 0.43 -7.15
N ASP A 86 -13.37 -0.42 -7.04
CA ASP A 86 -14.02 -1.11 -8.16
C ASP A 86 -15.18 -0.26 -8.75
N ASN A 87 -14.91 1.03 -8.98
CA ASN A 87 -15.90 1.96 -9.52
C ASN A 87 -16.01 1.84 -11.05
N PRO A 88 -17.22 1.74 -11.64
CA PRO A 88 -17.43 1.66 -13.09
C PRO A 88 -16.85 2.82 -13.91
N VAL A 89 -16.68 4.02 -13.32
CA VAL A 89 -16.16 5.23 -13.98
C VAL A 89 -14.65 5.17 -14.19
N CYS A 90 -13.90 4.64 -13.23
CA CYS A 90 -12.47 4.45 -13.32
C CYS A 90 -12.08 3.23 -12.51
N ARG A 91 -12.08 2.07 -13.18
CA ARG A 91 -11.79 0.79 -12.55
C ARG A 91 -10.29 0.67 -12.31
N MET A 92 -9.88 0.68 -11.04
CA MET A 92 -8.51 0.35 -10.66
C MET A 92 -8.39 -1.17 -10.52
N VAL A 93 -8.21 -1.84 -11.67
CA VAL A 93 -8.08 -3.30 -11.75
C VAL A 93 -6.63 -3.70 -12.00
N ASP A 94 -6.23 -4.85 -11.46
CA ASP A 94 -4.93 -5.50 -11.68
C ASP A 94 -3.71 -4.57 -11.56
N ASN A 95 -3.77 -3.62 -10.63
CA ASN A 95 -2.71 -2.64 -10.35
C ASN A 95 -1.56 -3.21 -9.50
N TRP A 96 -1.26 -4.49 -9.69
CA TRP A 96 -0.19 -5.21 -9.01
C TRP A 96 0.81 -5.77 -10.02
N ARG A 97 2.06 -5.93 -9.59
CA ARG A 97 3.11 -6.56 -10.38
C ARG A 97 3.38 -7.97 -9.83
N PRO A 98 3.47 -9.01 -10.66
CA PRO A 98 3.83 -10.35 -10.19
C PRO A 98 5.15 -10.39 -9.44
N CYS A 99 5.27 -11.31 -8.49
CA CYS A 99 6.51 -11.58 -7.78
C CYS A 99 7.65 -11.81 -8.77
N GLN A 100 8.75 -11.08 -8.57
CA GLN A 100 9.92 -11.17 -9.43
C GLN A 100 10.97 -12.11 -8.81
N PRO A 101 11.80 -12.78 -9.63
CA PRO A 101 12.84 -13.66 -9.13
C PRO A 101 13.74 -12.97 -8.11
N LEU A 102 14.07 -13.67 -7.02
CA LEU A 102 14.92 -13.12 -5.96
C LEU A 102 16.35 -12.85 -6.47
N LYS A 103 16.85 -13.69 -7.38
CA LYS A 103 18.25 -13.72 -7.83
C LYS A 103 19.17 -13.84 -6.60
N SER A 104 20.25 -13.06 -6.54
CA SER A 104 21.24 -13.08 -5.46
C SER A 104 20.91 -12.13 -4.30
N ARG A 105 19.67 -11.62 -4.21
CA ARG A 105 19.30 -10.68 -3.16
C ARG A 105 19.07 -11.42 -1.84
N GLU A 106 19.62 -10.87 -0.78
CA GLU A 106 19.35 -11.31 0.59
C GLU A 106 18.15 -10.55 1.15
N VAL A 107 17.27 -11.27 1.86
CA VAL A 107 16.15 -10.70 2.61
C VAL A 107 16.50 -10.82 4.09
N ARG A 108 16.52 -9.68 4.78
CA ARG A 108 16.84 -9.63 6.22
C ARG A 108 15.58 -9.38 7.03
N ALA A 109 15.48 -9.94 8.24
CA ALA A 109 14.41 -9.67 9.18
C ALA A 109 14.89 -8.73 10.29
N SER A 110 13.99 -7.89 10.83
CA SER A 110 14.27 -7.05 12.00
C SER A 110 14.11 -7.78 13.34
N PHE A 111 13.61 -9.01 13.30
CA PHE A 111 13.24 -9.84 14.45
C PHE A 111 13.98 -11.18 14.40
N GLN A 112 14.02 -11.88 15.54
CA GLN A 112 14.61 -13.21 15.70
C GLN A 112 13.55 -14.30 15.68
#